data_AF-A0A9D7XJF9-F1
#
_entry.id   AF-A0A9D7XJF9-F1
#
_cell.length_a   1.000
_cell.length_b   1.000
_cell.length_c   1.000
_cell.angle_alpha   90.00
_cell.angle_beta   90.00
_cell.angle_gamma   90.00
#
_symmetry.space_group_name_H-M   'P 1'
#
loop_
_entity.id
_entity.type
_entity.pdbx_description
1 polymer ?
#
loop_
_entity_poly.entity_id
_entity_poly.type
_entity_poly.pdbx_seq_one_letter_code
_entity_poly.pdbx_strand_id
1 'polypeptide(L)' 'MEDQKANYIHLIAEAKQDKFDLEQNYERFAREKYFMSRLDEDVFIIETKKIIKK' A
#
# COMPACT_ATOMS: atom_id res chain seq x y z
N MET A 1 21.96 -15.90 0.47
CA MET A 1 21.70 -15.61 -0.96
C MET A 1 20.29 -16.00 -1.37
N GLU A 2 19.78 -17.16 -0.95
CA GLU A 2 18.42 -17.60 -1.32
C GLU A 2 17.31 -16.70 -0.75
N ASP A 3 17.42 -16.27 0.51
CA ASP A 3 16.44 -15.35 1.11
C ASP A 3 16.37 -14.00 0.40
N GLN A 4 17.52 -13.47 -0.02
CA GLN A 4 17.58 -12.23 -0.79
C GLN A 4 16.90 -12.42 -2.15
N LYS A 5 17.14 -13.55 -2.82
CA LYS A 5 16.49 -13.87 -4.09
C LYS A 5 14.97 -13.99 -3.92
N ALA A 6 14.50 -14.67 -2.88
CA ALA A 6 13.08 -14.79 -2.56
C ALA A 6 12.46 -13.41 -2.27
N ASN A 7 13.15 -12.56 -1.51
CA ASN A 7 12.73 -11.19 -1.23
C ASN A 7 12.61 -10.36 -2.52
N TYR A 8 13.61 -10.42 -3.40
CA TYR A 8 13.56 -9.70 -4.68
C TYR A 8 12.41 -10.17 -5.57
N ILE A 9 12.11 -11.48 -5.60
CA ILE A 9 10.95 -12.00 -6.33
C ILE A 9 9.65 -11.40 -5.78
N HIS A 10 9.52 -11.32 -4.45
CA HIS A 10 8.37 -10.71 -3.81
C HIS A 10 8.24 -9.22 -4.16
N LEU A 11 9.32 -8.45 -4.04
CA LEU A 11 9.35 -7.02 -4.38
C LEU A 11 9.01 -6.76 -5.86
N ILE A 12 9.49 -7.62 -6.77
CA ILE A 12 9.14 -7.52 -8.19
C ILE A 12 7.65 -7.77 -8.41
N ALA A 13 7.06 -8.73 -7.70
CA ALA A 13 5.63 -9.01 -7.80
C ALA A 13 4.80 -7.84 -7.26
N GLU A 14 5.18 -7.27 -6.11
CA GLU A 14 4.53 -6.08 -5.55
C GLU A 14 4.62 -4.89 -6.51
N ALA A 15 5.81 -4.59 -7.04
CA ALA A 15 6.01 -3.48 -7.97
C ALA A 15 5.19 -3.61 -9.26
N LYS A 16 4.98 -4.83 -9.76
CA LYS A 16 4.11 -5.08 -10.93
C LYS A 16 2.64 -4.82 -10.61
N GLN A 17 2.20 -5.22 -9.41
CA GLN A 17 0.83 -4.98 -8.96
C GLN A 17 0.59 -3.49 -8.73
N ASP A 18 1.49 -2.82 -8.01
CA ASP A 18 1.44 -1.38 -7.77
C ASP A 18 1.40 -0.60 -9.09
N LYS A 19 2.19 -1.01 -10.09
CA LYS A 19 2.14 -0.42 -11.44
C LYS A 19 0.76 -0.60 -12.09
N PHE A 20 0.20 -1.80 -12.04
CA PHE A 20 -1.13 -2.06 -12.60
C PHE A 20 -2.20 -1.21 -11.93
N ASP A 21 -2.19 -1.13 -10.59
CA ASP A 21 -3.16 -0.33 -9.82
C ASP A 21 -3.02 1.17 -10.10
N LEU A 22 -1.79 1.67 -10.24
CA LEU A 22 -1.50 3.04 -10.65
C LEU A 22 -2.06 3.35 -12.05
N GLU A 23 -1.87 2.45 -13.03
CA GLU A 23 -2.36 2.62 -14.40
C GLU A 23 -3.88 2.53 -14.50
N GLN A 24 -4.51 1.67 -13.70
CA GLN A 24 -5.98 1.53 -13.69
C GLN A 24 -6.68 2.69 -12.97
N ASN A 25 -6.17 3.13 -11.82
CA ASN A 25 -6.76 4.24 -11.06
C ASN A 25 -5.71 4.90 -10.14
N TYR A 26 -5.02 5.89 -10.69
CA TYR A 26 -3.95 6.62 -10.00
C TYR A 26 -4.42 7.33 -8.72
N GLU A 27 -5.63 7.90 -8.71
CA GLU A 27 -6.15 8.64 -7.54
C GLU A 27 -6.42 7.70 -6.38
N ARG A 28 -7.07 6.55 -6.65
CA ARG A 28 -7.30 5.53 -5.63
C ARG A 28 -5.98 5.01 -5.07
N PHE A 29 -5.02 4.70 -5.93
CA PHE A 29 -3.70 4.21 -5.51
C PHE A 29 -2.96 5.23 -4.63
N ALA A 30 -2.95 6.50 -5.00
CA ALA A 30 -2.35 7.57 -4.21
C ALA A 30 -3.03 7.74 -2.83
N ARG A 31 -4.36 7.70 -2.78
CA ARG A 31 -5.15 7.83 -1.54
C ARG A 31 -4.97 6.65 -0.60
N GLU A 32 -4.95 5.42 -1.13
CA GLU A 32 -4.92 4.21 -0.30
C GLU A 32 -3.49 3.79 0.08
N LYS A 33 -2.54 3.80 -0.86
CA LYS A 33 -1.16 3.35 -0.61
C LYS A 33 -0.33 4.42 0.11
N TYR A 34 -0.55 5.68 -0.22
CA TYR A 34 0.26 6.81 0.27
C TYR A 34 -0.50 7.79 1.17
N PHE A 35 -1.79 7.53 1.46
CA PHE A 35 -2.64 8.41 2.27
C PHE A 35 -2.65 9.86 1.77
N MET A 36 -2.50 10.06 0.45
CA MET A 36 -2.53 11.39 -0.15
C MET A 36 -3.95 11.94 -0.11
N SER A 37 -4.07 13.23 0.17
CA SER A 37 -5.32 13.97 0.14
C SER A 37 -5.14 15.32 -0.53
N ARG A 38 -6.26 15.95 -0.88
CA ARG A 38 -6.28 17.34 -1.35
C ARG A 38 -6.19 18.28 -0.15
N LEU A 39 -5.82 19.54 -0.41
CA LEU A 39 -5.62 20.55 0.63
C LEU A 39 -6.93 20.93 1.35
N ASP A 40 -8.07 20.68 0.72
CA ASP A 40 -9.42 20.95 1.21
C ASP A 40 -10.09 19.73 1.87
N GLU A 41 -9.34 18.64 2.07
CA GLU A 41 -9.85 17.39 2.66
C GLU A 41 -9.24 17.13 4.04
N ASP A 42 -10.11 16.83 5.01
CA ASP A 42 -9.69 16.29 6.31
C ASP A 42 -9.56 14.76 6.24
N VAL A 43 -8.37 14.23 6.59
CA VAL A 43 -8.09 12.78 6.61
C VAL A 43 -8.04 12.26 8.03
N PHE A 44 -8.84 11.22 8.31
CA PHE A 44 -8.87 10.56 9.61
C PHE A 44 -8.31 9.14 9.49
N ILE A 45 -7.16 8.86 10.11
CA ILE A 45 -6.60 7.51 10.22
C ILE A 45 -7.13 6.89 11.51
N ILE A 46 -7.98 5.87 11.37
CA ILE A 46 -8.56 5.16 12.51
C ILE A 46 -7.76 3.88 12.75
N GLU A 47 -6.92 3.89 13.78
CA GLU A 47 -6.25 2.67 14.23
C GLU A 47 -7.24 1.75 14.94
N THR A 48 -7.61 0.64 14.29
CA THR A 48 -8.31 -0.44 14.98
C THR A 48 -7.29 -1.22 15.80
N LYS A 49 -7.24 -1.00 17.12
CA LYS A 49 -6.52 -1.92 18.01
C LYS A 49 -7.18 -3.29 17.88
N LYS A 50 -6.53 -4.22 17.15
CA LYS A 50 -6.88 -5.64 17.24
C LYS A 50 -6.67 -6.06 18.68
N ILE A 51 -7.76 -6.22 19.43
CA ILE A 51 -7.71 -6.84 20.75
C ILE A 51 -7.32 -8.29 20.52
N ILE A 52 -6.04 -8.60 20.66
CA ILE A 52 -5.56 -9.98 20.70
C ILE A 52 -6.08 -10.54 22.02
N LYS A 53 -7.16 -11.33 21.98
CA LYS A 53 -7.60 -12.10 23.15
C LYS A 53 -6.49 -13.10 23.47
N LYS A 54 -5.88 -12.95 24.64
CA LYS A 54 -4.91 -13.87 25.23
C LYS A 54 -5.58 -15.19 25.61
#